data_AF-A0A1J5SNU4-F1
#
_entry.id   AF-A0A1J5SNU4-F1
#
_cell.length_a   1.000
_cell.length_b   1.000
_cell.length_c   1.000
_cell.angle_alpha   90.00
_cell.angle_beta   90.00
_cell.angle_gamma   90.00
#
_symmetry.space_group_name_H-M   'P 1'
#
loop_
_entity.id
_entity.type
_entity.pdbx_description
1 polymer ?
#
loop_
_entity_poly.entity_id
_entity_poly.type
_entity_poly.pdbx_seq_one_letter_code
_entity_poly.pdbx_strand_id
1 'polypeptide(L)'
;MVGPFKKRIIDSLRNDYPQFLMANHSFSHGFNDKYAKFYSMPDSAYKDFMRNEKELNIQVKIIRLPGNNTWASNGVIHGQKAENPLIKRLDSNGYKIVGWDIEWAQNGKQKAPKESATEMAKRINQRFDDGNTVEQNAIVILSHDRLFEKQQFADSLRRFIQILKQDPRNVFETIDHYPMLQRK
;
A
#
# COMPACT_ATOMS: atom_id res chain seq x y z
N MET A 1 -14.44 -18.59 5.67
CA MET A 1 -13.61 -18.83 6.87
C MET A 1 -12.15 -18.88 6.41
N VAL A 2 -11.26 -18.15 7.07
CA VAL A 2 -9.82 -18.13 6.73
C VAL A 2 -9.20 -19.48 7.12
N GLY A 3 -8.57 -20.18 6.16
CA GLY A 3 -7.94 -21.47 6.42
C GLY A 3 -6.76 -21.39 7.41
N PRO A 4 -6.38 -22.49 8.06
CA PRO A 4 -5.41 -22.50 9.16
C PRO A 4 -4.03 -21.96 8.76
N PHE A 5 -3.56 -22.23 7.55
CA PHE A 5 -2.29 -21.69 7.04
C PHE A 5 -2.32 -20.16 6.91
N LYS A 6 -3.36 -19.63 6.25
CA LYS A 6 -3.54 -18.18 6.07
C LYS A 6 -3.70 -17.47 7.42
N LYS A 7 -4.36 -18.11 8.40
CA LYS A 7 -4.47 -17.60 9.77
C LYS A 7 -3.08 -17.44 10.41
N ARG A 8 -2.19 -18.44 10.29
CA ARG A 8 -0.82 -18.33 10.84
C ARG A 8 -0.02 -17.18 10.23
N ILE A 9 -0.14 -16.97 8.92
CA ILE A 9 0.52 -15.83 8.25
C ILE A 9 -0.02 -14.50 8.80
N ILE A 10 -1.34 -14.37 8.89
CA ILE A 10 -1.99 -13.16 9.43
C ILE A 10 -1.54 -12.91 10.88
N ASP A 11 -1.49 -13.96 11.70
CA ASP A 11 -1.09 -13.84 13.10
C ASP A 11 0.40 -13.46 13.22
N SER A 12 1.28 -13.98 12.35
CA SER A 12 2.69 -13.54 12.28
C SER A 12 2.76 -12.05 11.93
N LEU A 13 2.15 -11.64 10.81
CA LEU A 13 2.17 -10.25 10.35
C LEU A 13 1.62 -9.26 11.39
N ARG A 14 0.63 -9.68 12.19
CA ARG A 14 0.07 -8.85 13.27
C ARG A 14 1.02 -8.73 14.46
N ASN A 15 1.75 -9.80 14.79
CA ASN A 15 2.66 -9.83 15.92
C ASN A 15 4.05 -9.23 15.59
N ASP A 16 4.38 -9.10 14.31
CA ASP A 16 5.65 -8.55 13.83
C ASP A 16 5.65 -7.01 13.71
N TYR A 17 4.73 -6.31 14.39
CA TYR A 17 4.82 -4.85 14.52
C TYR A 17 6.01 -4.47 15.42
N PRO A 18 6.82 -3.45 15.08
CA PRO A 18 6.64 -2.46 14.01
C PRO A 18 7.30 -2.81 12.66
N GLN A 19 7.75 -4.04 12.42
CA GLN A 19 8.33 -4.41 11.12
C GLN A 19 7.25 -4.51 10.02
N PHE A 20 6.04 -4.92 10.38
CA PHE A 20 4.90 -4.99 9.46
C PHE A 20 3.66 -4.35 10.07
N LEU A 21 2.87 -3.68 9.23
CA LEU A 21 1.52 -3.24 9.55
C LEU A 21 0.54 -3.87 8.58
N MET A 22 -0.46 -4.57 9.11
CA MET A 22 -1.56 -5.12 8.32
C MET A 22 -2.67 -4.06 8.16
N ALA A 23 -2.97 -3.70 6.91
CA ALA A 23 -4.01 -2.75 6.53
C ALA A 23 -4.99 -3.36 5.51
N ASN A 24 -6.09 -2.67 5.22
CA ASN A 24 -7.19 -3.22 4.42
C ASN A 24 -7.02 -2.92 2.92
N HIS A 25 -7.08 -3.96 2.08
CA HIS A 25 -6.98 -3.85 0.62
C HIS A 25 -8.19 -4.42 -0.12
N SER A 26 -9.38 -4.34 0.49
CA SER A 26 -10.63 -4.97 0.03
C SER A 26 -10.60 -6.50 0.07
N PHE A 27 -11.77 -7.13 0.02
CA PHE A 27 -11.90 -8.58 0.07
C PHE A 27 -11.71 -9.21 -1.32
N SER A 28 -12.37 -8.65 -2.33
CA SER A 28 -12.41 -9.23 -3.68
C SER A 28 -11.37 -8.67 -4.64
N HIS A 29 -10.68 -7.60 -4.24
CA HIS A 29 -9.74 -6.88 -5.11
C HIS A 29 -10.37 -6.48 -6.46
N GLY A 30 -11.63 -6.02 -6.42
CA GLY A 30 -12.37 -5.66 -7.64
C GLY A 30 -12.75 -6.83 -8.54
N PHE A 31 -12.68 -8.08 -8.04
CA PHE A 31 -13.07 -9.35 -8.67
C PHE A 31 -12.79 -9.45 -10.18
N ASN A 32 -11.71 -10.13 -10.55
CA ASN A 32 -11.17 -10.21 -11.92
C ASN A 32 -10.76 -8.83 -12.47
N ASP A 33 -10.15 -8.00 -11.61
CA ASP A 33 -9.62 -6.68 -11.97
C ASP A 33 -10.64 -5.72 -12.61
N LYS A 34 -11.94 -5.92 -12.33
CA LYS A 34 -13.03 -5.11 -12.85
C LYS A 34 -13.21 -3.82 -12.02
N TYR A 35 -12.13 -3.07 -11.86
CA TYR A 35 -12.08 -1.87 -11.01
C TYR A 35 -13.14 -0.83 -11.41
N ALA A 36 -13.36 -0.60 -12.70
CA ALA A 36 -14.37 0.35 -13.16
C ALA A 36 -15.78 -0.01 -12.64
N LYS A 37 -16.13 -1.30 -12.65
CA LYS A 37 -17.40 -1.81 -12.10
C LYS A 37 -17.41 -1.77 -10.58
N PHE A 38 -16.29 -2.11 -9.94
CA PHE A 38 -16.16 -2.06 -8.48
C PHE A 38 -16.44 -0.64 -7.96
N TYR A 39 -15.79 0.37 -8.54
CA TYR A 39 -15.94 1.76 -8.13
C TYR A 39 -17.23 2.44 -8.59
N SER A 40 -17.98 1.86 -9.54
CA SER A 40 -19.32 2.35 -9.90
C SER A 40 -20.42 1.89 -8.94
N MET A 41 -20.11 0.98 -8.02
CA MET A 41 -21.05 0.41 -7.04
C MET A 41 -20.58 0.68 -5.60
N PRO A 42 -20.66 1.95 -5.12
CA PRO A 42 -20.04 2.37 -3.87
C PRO A 42 -20.54 1.60 -2.63
N ASP A 43 -21.82 1.23 -2.57
CA ASP A 43 -22.35 0.42 -1.45
C ASP A 43 -21.75 -0.98 -1.41
N SER A 44 -21.68 -1.64 -2.57
CA SER A 44 -21.10 -2.98 -2.69
C SER A 44 -19.60 -2.96 -2.39
N ALA A 45 -18.88 -1.96 -2.91
CA ALA A 45 -17.46 -1.77 -2.65
C ALA A 45 -17.18 -1.48 -1.17
N TYR A 46 -17.99 -0.64 -0.51
CA TYR A 46 -17.88 -0.40 0.93
C TYR A 46 -18.06 -1.69 1.73
N LYS A 47 -19.10 -2.48 1.42
CA LYS A 47 -19.33 -3.78 2.07
C LYS A 47 -18.17 -4.76 1.84
N ASP A 48 -17.52 -4.70 0.68
CA ASP A 48 -16.34 -5.51 0.37
C ASP A 48 -15.14 -5.17 1.29
N PHE A 49 -14.90 -3.89 1.56
CA PHE A 49 -13.91 -3.46 2.57
C PHE A 49 -14.28 -3.90 3.98
N MET A 50 -15.54 -3.71 4.40
CA MET A 50 -16.00 -4.11 5.74
C MET A 50 -15.90 -5.62 5.96
N ARG A 51 -16.20 -6.40 4.92
CA ARG A 51 -16.03 -7.85 4.93
C ARG A 51 -14.57 -8.22 5.18
N ASN A 52 -13.63 -7.61 4.46
CA ASN A 52 -12.21 -7.90 4.61
C ASN A 52 -11.70 -7.54 6.02
N GLU A 53 -12.09 -6.37 6.53
CA GLU A 53 -11.76 -5.93 7.89
C GLU A 53 -12.23 -6.95 8.93
N LYS A 54 -13.48 -7.39 8.83
CA LYS A 54 -14.06 -8.39 9.73
C LYS A 54 -13.37 -9.75 9.61
N GLU A 55 -13.15 -10.24 8.38
CA GLU A 55 -12.58 -11.58 8.16
C GLU A 55 -11.11 -11.67 8.59
N LEU A 56 -10.34 -10.59 8.43
CA LEU A 56 -8.92 -10.54 8.79
C LEU A 56 -8.67 -9.93 10.18
N ASN A 57 -9.71 -9.42 10.85
CA ASN A 57 -9.62 -8.70 12.12
C ASN A 57 -8.54 -7.59 12.06
N ILE A 58 -8.68 -6.68 11.09
CA ILE A 58 -7.75 -5.58 10.86
C ILE A 58 -7.97 -4.52 11.94
N GLN A 59 -6.90 -4.12 12.62
CA GLN A 59 -6.97 -3.26 13.81
C GLN A 59 -6.86 -1.76 13.50
N VAL A 60 -6.46 -1.41 12.27
CA VAL A 60 -6.28 -0.02 11.84
C VAL A 60 -7.31 0.36 10.78
N LYS A 61 -7.78 1.61 10.83
CA LYS A 61 -8.64 2.19 9.78
C LYS A 61 -7.81 2.74 8.62
N ILE A 62 -6.90 1.93 8.09
CA ILE A 62 -6.06 2.31 6.94
C ILE A 62 -6.41 1.40 5.77
N ILE A 63 -6.67 2.02 4.62
CA ILE A 63 -7.07 1.37 3.38
C ILE A 63 -6.11 1.72 2.25
N ARG A 64 -5.78 0.74 1.41
CA ARG A 64 -5.31 0.97 0.04
C ARG A 64 -6.38 0.50 -0.94
N LEU A 65 -6.67 1.30 -1.95
CA LEU A 65 -7.67 0.98 -2.96
C LEU A 65 -7.12 0.02 -4.04
N PRO A 66 -7.83 -1.05 -4.42
CA PRO A 66 -7.44 -1.91 -5.54
C PRO A 66 -7.27 -1.12 -6.85
N GLY A 67 -6.08 -1.17 -7.44
CA GLY A 67 -5.80 -0.55 -8.73
C GLY A 67 -5.98 0.97 -8.79
N ASN A 68 -5.88 1.68 -7.65
CA ASN A 68 -6.11 3.12 -7.64
C ASN A 68 -5.17 3.90 -6.73
N ASN A 69 -4.53 4.93 -7.30
CA ASN A 69 -3.67 5.85 -6.56
C ASN A 69 -4.48 7.07 -6.12
N THR A 70 -5.21 6.91 -5.01
CA THR A 70 -5.95 7.99 -4.33
C THR A 70 -5.52 8.02 -2.88
N TRP A 71 -5.44 9.23 -2.35
CA TRP A 71 -5.13 9.53 -0.96
C TRP A 71 -6.32 10.23 -0.32
N ALA A 72 -6.63 9.87 0.92
CA ALA A 72 -7.67 10.53 1.71
C ALA A 72 -7.30 10.52 3.19
N SER A 73 -7.41 11.66 3.86
CA SER A 73 -7.26 11.78 5.30
C SER A 73 -7.96 13.03 5.80
N ASN A 74 -8.96 12.89 6.67
CA ASN A 74 -9.63 14.01 7.36
C ASN A 74 -10.16 15.07 6.36
N GLY A 75 -10.87 14.62 5.33
CA GLY A 75 -11.45 15.51 4.31
C GLY A 75 -10.45 15.99 3.25
N VAL A 76 -9.15 15.79 3.44
CA VAL A 76 -8.14 16.06 2.39
C VAL A 76 -8.09 14.85 1.46
N ILE A 77 -8.67 14.99 0.27
CA ILE A 77 -8.77 13.91 -0.72
C ILE A 77 -8.13 14.36 -2.04
N HIS A 78 -7.22 13.54 -2.59
CA HIS A 78 -6.62 13.80 -3.89
C HIS A 78 -6.24 12.50 -4.62
N GLY A 79 -6.04 12.59 -5.94
CA GLY A 79 -5.68 11.46 -6.79
C GLY A 79 -6.81 11.00 -7.72
N GLN A 80 -6.67 9.80 -8.28
CA GLN A 80 -7.42 9.36 -9.47
C GLN A 80 -8.94 9.22 -9.26
N LYS A 81 -9.40 9.02 -8.02
CA LYS A 81 -10.81 8.80 -7.68
C LYS A 81 -11.28 9.72 -6.55
N ALA A 82 -10.68 10.89 -6.41
CA ALA A 82 -11.01 11.83 -5.34
C ALA A 82 -12.53 12.14 -5.25
N GLU A 83 -13.20 12.25 -6.39
CA GLU A 83 -14.64 12.53 -6.46
C GLU A 83 -15.55 11.31 -6.26
N ASN A 84 -15.01 10.11 -6.14
CA ASN A 84 -15.83 8.92 -6.07
C ASN A 84 -16.56 8.81 -4.71
N PRO A 85 -17.89 8.54 -4.69
CA PRO A 85 -18.67 8.46 -3.46
C PRO A 85 -18.16 7.46 -2.42
N LEU A 86 -17.53 6.36 -2.85
CA LEU A 86 -16.91 5.39 -1.95
C LEU A 86 -15.79 6.03 -1.12
N ILE A 87 -14.97 6.89 -1.74
CA ILE A 87 -13.79 7.48 -1.09
C ILE A 87 -14.23 8.47 -0.04
N LYS A 88 -15.17 9.35 -0.40
CA LYS A 88 -15.80 10.31 0.52
C LYS A 88 -16.48 9.60 1.69
N ARG A 89 -17.16 8.47 1.44
CA ARG A 89 -17.78 7.65 2.48
C ARG A 89 -16.74 6.99 3.40
N LEU A 90 -15.68 6.42 2.85
CA LEU A 90 -14.64 5.78 3.67
C LEU A 90 -13.96 6.83 4.57
N ASP A 91 -13.55 7.97 4.01
CA ASP A 91 -12.94 9.06 4.75
C ASP A 91 -13.87 9.60 5.86
N SER A 92 -15.15 9.83 5.56
CA SER A 92 -16.12 10.29 6.55
C SER A 92 -16.41 9.29 7.68
N ASN A 93 -16.14 7.99 7.48
CA ASN A 93 -16.20 6.96 8.51
C ASN A 93 -14.88 6.78 9.28
N GLY A 94 -13.93 7.68 9.07
CA GLY A 94 -12.64 7.74 9.76
C GLY A 94 -11.57 6.83 9.17
N TYR A 95 -11.74 6.34 7.94
CA TYR A 95 -10.70 5.61 7.23
C TYR A 95 -9.69 6.55 6.58
N LYS A 96 -8.41 6.19 6.67
CA LYS A 96 -7.33 6.81 5.92
C LYS A 96 -7.06 6.00 4.67
N ILE A 97 -6.99 6.66 3.53
CA ILE A 97 -6.72 6.02 2.25
C ILE A 97 -5.33 6.41 1.79
N VAL A 98 -4.51 5.40 1.46
CA VAL A 98 -3.10 5.55 1.13
C VAL A 98 -2.85 5.08 -0.30
N GLY A 99 -2.37 5.99 -1.12
CA GLY A 99 -1.85 5.73 -2.46
C GLY A 99 -0.38 5.31 -2.45
N TRP A 100 0.38 5.80 -3.43
CA TRP A 100 1.83 5.64 -3.51
C TRP A 100 2.49 6.77 -4.32
N ASP A 101 3.73 7.07 -4.01
CA ASP A 101 4.55 8.04 -4.75
C ASP A 101 5.24 7.36 -5.93
N ILE A 102 5.70 6.13 -5.72
CA ILE A 102 6.44 5.36 -6.71
C ILE A 102 6.03 3.89 -6.67
N GLU A 103 6.00 3.25 -7.83
CA GLU A 103 5.75 1.81 -7.94
C GLU A 103 7.02 1.10 -8.40
N TRP A 104 7.38 0.03 -7.67
CA TRP A 104 8.33 -0.98 -8.12
C TRP A 104 7.54 -2.07 -8.83
N ALA A 105 7.34 -1.86 -10.13
CA ALA A 105 6.36 -2.56 -10.94
C ALA A 105 6.85 -3.95 -11.38
N GLN A 106 5.91 -4.73 -11.93
CA GLN A 106 6.21 -6.03 -12.53
C GLN A 106 6.89 -5.88 -13.90
N ASN A 107 7.85 -6.75 -14.21
CA ASN A 107 8.48 -6.82 -15.53
C ASN A 107 7.60 -7.55 -16.56
N GLY A 108 6.68 -6.82 -17.20
CA GLY A 108 5.78 -7.38 -18.20
C GLY A 108 4.98 -8.56 -17.64
N LYS A 109 5.06 -9.73 -18.29
CA LYS A 109 4.40 -10.96 -17.82
C LYS A 109 5.23 -11.77 -16.80
N GLN A 110 6.47 -11.37 -16.55
CA GLN A 110 7.34 -12.08 -15.59
C GLN A 110 6.94 -11.70 -14.16
N LYS A 111 6.84 -12.69 -13.26
CA LYS A 111 6.70 -12.44 -11.82
C LYS A 111 8.05 -12.00 -11.22
N ALA A 112 8.49 -10.81 -11.61
CA ALA A 112 9.79 -10.25 -11.28
C ALA A 112 9.70 -8.71 -11.21
N PRO A 113 10.50 -8.06 -10.36
CA PRO A 113 10.60 -6.60 -10.36
C PRO A 113 11.13 -6.10 -11.71
N LYS A 114 10.59 -4.96 -12.17
CA LYS A 114 11.00 -4.31 -13.42
C LYS A 114 12.37 -3.66 -13.29
N GLU A 115 12.58 -2.89 -12.24
CA GLU A 115 13.85 -2.24 -11.94
C GLU A 115 14.75 -3.15 -11.07
N SER A 116 16.06 -3.04 -11.24
CA SER A 116 17.03 -3.55 -10.27
C SER A 116 17.01 -2.75 -8.96
N ALA A 117 17.62 -3.29 -7.90
CA ALA A 117 17.73 -2.63 -6.59
C ALA A 117 18.37 -1.23 -6.69
N THR A 118 19.44 -1.10 -7.46
CA THR A 118 20.17 0.17 -7.64
C THR A 118 19.35 1.18 -8.44
N GLU A 119 18.66 0.74 -9.50
CA GLU A 119 17.79 1.61 -10.29
C GLU A 119 16.61 2.13 -9.48
N MET A 120 15.98 1.26 -8.67
CA MET A 120 14.88 1.67 -7.80
C MET A 120 15.35 2.67 -6.75
N ALA A 121 16.49 2.43 -6.10
CA ALA A 121 17.07 3.37 -5.13
C ALA A 121 17.39 4.74 -5.77
N LYS A 122 17.98 4.75 -6.98
CA LYS A 122 18.23 5.98 -7.72
C LYS A 122 16.95 6.76 -8.01
N ARG A 123 15.87 6.07 -8.40
CA ARG A 123 14.56 6.70 -8.67
C ARG A 123 13.92 7.30 -7.43
N ILE A 124 14.11 6.68 -6.27
CA ILE A 124 13.65 7.24 -4.98
C ILE A 124 14.40 8.52 -4.66
N ASN A 125 15.73 8.52 -4.77
CA ASN A 125 16.54 9.71 -4.54
C ASN A 125 16.14 10.84 -5.49
N GLN A 126 15.95 10.53 -6.79
CA GLN A 126 15.48 11.52 -7.77
C GLN A 126 14.12 12.13 -7.37
N ARG A 127 13.19 11.34 -6.83
CA ARG A 127 11.89 11.88 -6.38
C ARG A 127 12.03 12.82 -5.18
N PHE A 128 12.94 12.53 -4.26
CA PHE A 128 13.25 13.46 -3.18
C PHE A 128 13.88 14.75 -3.72
N ASP A 129 14.85 14.64 -4.64
CA ASP A 129 15.54 15.78 -5.25
C ASP A 129 14.56 16.68 -6.04
N ASP A 130 13.61 16.07 -6.74
CA ASP A 130 12.58 16.80 -7.51
C ASP A 130 11.46 17.37 -6.62
N GLY A 131 11.37 16.99 -5.34
CA GLY A 131 10.22 17.29 -4.47
C GLY A 131 8.92 16.62 -4.92
N ASN A 132 9.01 15.56 -5.73
CA ASN A 132 7.87 14.84 -6.32
C ASN A 132 7.32 13.77 -5.36
N THR A 133 6.88 14.21 -4.19
CA THR A 133 6.31 13.38 -3.11
C THR A 133 5.01 13.98 -2.58
N VAL A 134 4.09 13.16 -2.10
CA VAL A 134 2.82 13.60 -1.50
C VAL A 134 3.04 14.33 -0.18
N GLU A 135 3.98 13.83 0.63
CA GLU A 135 4.46 14.49 1.83
C GLU A 135 5.96 14.77 1.69
N GLN A 136 6.40 15.95 2.11
CA GLN A 136 7.80 16.32 2.03
C GLN A 136 8.66 15.33 2.83
N ASN A 137 9.79 14.90 2.25
CA ASN A 137 10.73 13.96 2.87
C ASN A 137 10.14 12.58 3.23
N ALA A 138 9.01 12.18 2.64
CA ALA A 138 8.44 10.85 2.82
C ALA A 138 8.00 10.25 1.48
N ILE A 139 8.31 8.96 1.27
CA ILE A 139 7.92 8.21 0.08
C ILE A 139 7.21 6.92 0.47
N VAL A 140 6.07 6.67 -0.16
CA VAL A 140 5.36 5.38 -0.15
C VAL A 140 5.63 4.64 -1.44
N ILE A 141 6.23 3.45 -1.31
CA ILE A 141 6.52 2.55 -2.42
C ILE A 141 5.38 1.55 -2.57
N LEU A 142 4.79 1.46 -3.75
CA LEU A 142 3.94 0.34 -4.14
C LEU A 142 4.80 -0.79 -4.70
N SER A 143 4.63 -1.99 -4.16
CA SER A 143 5.13 -3.22 -4.77
C SER A 143 4.23 -4.38 -4.41
N HIS A 144 4.51 -5.56 -4.97
CA HIS A 144 3.75 -6.78 -4.72
C HIS A 144 4.69 -7.90 -4.30
N ASP A 145 4.30 -8.63 -3.26
CA ASP A 145 4.97 -9.81 -2.72
C ASP A 145 5.34 -10.85 -3.79
N ARG A 146 4.43 -11.10 -4.75
CA ARG A 146 4.63 -12.02 -5.88
C ARG A 146 5.86 -11.75 -6.74
N LEU A 147 6.40 -10.51 -6.70
CA LEU A 147 7.61 -10.15 -7.45
C LEU A 147 8.87 -10.75 -6.81
N PHE A 148 8.81 -11.08 -5.52
CA PHE A 148 9.95 -11.47 -4.69
C PHE A 148 9.88 -12.92 -4.21
N GLU A 149 9.00 -13.75 -4.78
CA GLU A 149 8.86 -15.18 -4.43
C GLU A 149 10.14 -16.00 -4.68
N LYS A 150 10.92 -15.64 -5.73
CA LYS A 150 12.18 -16.32 -6.06
C LYS A 150 13.34 -15.70 -5.28
N GLN A 151 14.26 -16.55 -4.80
CA GLN A 151 15.41 -16.14 -4.00
C GLN A 151 16.19 -14.96 -4.60
N GLN A 152 16.52 -15.00 -5.89
CA GLN A 152 17.24 -13.92 -6.56
C GLN A 152 16.53 -12.55 -6.51
N PHE A 153 15.20 -12.53 -6.48
CA PHE A 153 14.41 -11.31 -6.38
C PHE A 153 14.23 -10.89 -4.92
N ALA A 154 14.06 -11.84 -3.99
CA ALA A 154 14.17 -11.54 -2.56
C ALA A 154 15.52 -10.91 -2.20
N ASP A 155 16.61 -11.38 -2.80
CA ASP A 155 17.94 -10.79 -2.64
C ASP A 155 18.01 -9.36 -3.22
N SER A 156 17.27 -9.09 -4.30
CA SER A 156 17.13 -7.73 -4.83
C SER A 156 16.44 -6.79 -3.84
N LEU A 157 15.38 -7.24 -3.16
CA LEU A 157 14.72 -6.46 -2.10
C LEU A 157 15.65 -6.20 -0.92
N ARG A 158 16.40 -7.23 -0.46
CA ARG A 158 17.41 -7.06 0.60
C ARG A 158 18.48 -6.06 0.21
N ARG A 159 19.01 -6.18 -1.01
CA ARG A 159 20.02 -5.26 -1.55
C ARG A 159 19.50 -3.84 -1.62
N PHE A 160 18.25 -3.65 -2.04
CA PHE A 160 17.62 -2.33 -2.07
C PHE A 160 17.53 -1.69 -0.68
N ILE A 161 17.06 -2.44 0.32
CA ILE A 161 17.01 -1.96 1.71
C ILE A 161 18.41 -1.59 2.21
N GLN A 162 19.43 -2.43 1.90
CA GLN A 162 20.82 -2.15 2.27
C GLN A 162 21.34 -0.86 1.63
N ILE A 163 21.06 -0.63 0.34
CA ILE A 163 21.48 0.60 -0.36
C ILE A 163 20.86 1.82 0.32
N LEU A 164 19.55 1.82 0.58
CA LEU A 164 18.89 2.96 1.21
C LEU A 164 19.40 3.22 2.63
N LYS A 165 19.72 2.16 3.39
CA LYS A 165 20.30 2.27 4.75
C LYS A 165 21.75 2.76 4.79
N GLN A 166 22.42 2.92 3.65
CA GLN A 166 23.75 3.56 3.61
C GLN A 166 23.67 5.05 4.00
N ASP A 167 22.51 5.68 3.77
CA ASP A 167 22.23 7.01 4.29
C ASP A 167 21.50 6.90 5.63
N PRO A 168 22.12 7.30 6.76
CA PRO A 168 21.51 7.15 8.08
C PRO A 168 20.30 8.06 8.30
N ARG A 169 20.03 9.01 7.39
CA ARG A 169 18.82 9.85 7.43
C ARG A 169 17.57 9.08 6.99
N ASN A 170 17.74 7.98 6.25
CA ASN A 170 16.62 7.16 5.79
C ASN A 170 16.09 6.29 6.93
N VAL A 171 14.80 6.47 7.24
CA VAL A 171 14.07 5.63 8.20
C VAL A 171 12.99 4.86 7.45
N PHE A 172 12.92 3.54 7.69
CA PHE A 172 11.82 2.71 7.22
C PHE A 172 10.76 2.65 8.30
N GLU A 173 9.56 3.14 7.98
CA GLU A 173 8.44 3.21 8.92
C GLU A 173 7.20 2.53 8.36
N THR A 174 6.31 2.13 9.27
CA THR A 174 4.98 1.66 8.93
C THR A 174 4.05 2.83 8.57
N ILE A 175 3.08 2.56 7.70
CA ILE A 175 2.26 3.62 7.08
C ILE A 175 1.39 4.40 8.07
N ASP A 176 1.07 3.81 9.23
CA ASP A 176 0.42 4.53 10.33
C ASP A 176 1.22 5.75 10.78
N HIS A 177 2.55 5.76 10.67
CA HIS A 177 3.39 6.92 11.00
C HIS A 177 3.56 7.94 9.85
N TYR A 178 2.93 7.74 8.70
CA TYR A 178 3.06 8.65 7.57
C TYR A 178 2.49 10.04 7.92
N PRO A 179 3.19 11.16 7.59
CA PRO A 179 2.81 12.49 8.08
C PRO A 179 1.35 12.89 7.82
N MET A 180 0.81 12.60 6.63
CA MET A 180 -0.59 12.88 6.27
C MET A 180 -1.60 12.16 7.17
N LEU A 181 -1.24 10.99 7.71
CA LEU A 181 -2.11 10.13 8.51
C LEU A 181 -2.08 10.51 9.99
N GLN A 182 -1.02 11.18 10.44
CA GLN A 182 -0.82 11.62 11.82
C GLN A 182 -1.43 12.99 12.14
N ARG A 183 -1.82 13.75 11.11
CA ARG A 183 -2.50 15.04 11.28
C ARG A 183 -3.88 14.83 11.92
N LYS A 184 -4.17 15.62 12.94
CA LYS A 184 -5.49 15.66 13.59
C LYS A 184 -6.46 16.47 12.76
#